data_AF-A0A1C6A192-F1
#
_entry.id   AF-A0A1C6A192-F1
#
_cell.length_a   1.000
_cell.length_b   1.000
_cell.length_c   1.000
_cell.angle_alpha   90.00
_cell.angle_beta   90.00
_cell.angle_gamma   90.00
#
_symmetry.space_group_name_H-M   'P 1'
#
loop_
_entity.id
_entity.type
_entity.pdbx_description
1 polymer ?
#
loop_
_entity_poly.entity_id
_entity_poly.type
_entity_poly.pdbx_seq_one_letter_code
_entity_poly.pdbx_strand_id
1 'polypeptide(L)'
;MEAQAYLDELSGYLAGRMPRRELDSVLEYYKEYFEEKGPDGAWQAEEELGTPDEAAARILGATSRPGGRERRRWSTGQIVAVIVLSPIWVPVLLGLAAVVITLALGLLGTAACIAAGGIACVLGGLFVVWCGITQIFYSVPTTLFFTGLGFVAAALGLLIFLGGAALCVLWCKGVAALVRWIARGGRREEAAA
;
A
#
# COMPACT_ATOMS: atom_id res chain seq x y z
N MET A 1 49.41 -38.71 10.22
CA MET A 1 49.93 -38.05 8.99
C MET A 1 50.68 -36.79 9.39
N GLU A 2 51.60 -36.27 8.58
CA GLU A 2 52.10 -34.90 8.75
C GLU A 2 51.08 -33.90 8.16
N ALA A 3 50.92 -32.72 8.78
CA ALA A 3 49.92 -31.72 8.37
C ALA A 3 50.05 -31.30 6.88
N GLN A 4 51.27 -31.31 6.35
CA GLN A 4 51.54 -30.99 4.94
C GLN A 4 50.97 -32.04 3.98
N ALA A 5 51.02 -33.32 4.35
CA ALA A 5 50.48 -34.40 3.51
C ALA A 5 48.95 -34.34 3.41
N TYR A 6 48.28 -33.97 4.51
CA TYR A 6 46.83 -33.81 4.53
C TYR A 6 46.37 -32.66 3.63
N LEU A 7 47.08 -31.52 3.67
CA LEU A 7 46.78 -30.36 2.83
C LEU A 7 47.02 -30.64 1.34
N ASP A 8 48.06 -31.40 1.00
CA ASP A 8 48.35 -31.77 -0.38
C ASP A 8 47.24 -32.65 -0.97
N GLU A 9 46.78 -33.65 -0.21
CA GLU A 9 45.69 -34.53 -0.62
C GLU A 9 44.35 -33.78 -0.73
N LEU A 10 44.03 -32.92 0.25
CA LEU A 10 42.85 -32.05 0.22
C LEU A 10 42.87 -31.11 -1.01
N SER A 11 44.03 -30.56 -1.34
CA SER A 11 44.20 -29.71 -2.53
C SER A 11 43.94 -30.49 -3.81
N GLY A 12 44.38 -31.76 -3.89
CA GLY A 12 44.15 -32.65 -5.03
C GLY A 12 42.67 -32.90 -5.29
N TYR A 13 41.88 -33.14 -4.24
CA TYR A 13 40.44 -33.35 -4.36
C TYR A 13 39.68 -32.07 -4.75
N LEU A 14 40.16 -30.89 -4.33
CA LEU A 14 39.48 -29.61 -4.54
C LEU A 14 39.93 -28.87 -5.82
N ALA A 15 41.16 -29.07 -6.31
CA ALA A 15 41.76 -28.31 -7.42
C ALA A 15 41.01 -28.41 -8.76
N GLY A 16 40.16 -29.42 -8.93
CA GLY A 16 39.32 -29.59 -10.13
C GLY A 16 37.84 -29.23 -9.95
N ARG A 17 37.40 -28.89 -8.71
CA ARG A 17 35.98 -28.72 -8.37
C ARG A 17 35.62 -27.36 -7.80
N MET A 18 36.59 -26.46 -7.64
CA MET A 18 36.42 -25.13 -7.08
C MET A 18 37.32 -24.09 -7.80
N PRO A 19 36.93 -22.81 -7.88
CA PRO A 19 37.80 -21.73 -8.37
C PRO A 19 39.09 -21.61 -7.52
N ARG A 20 40.23 -21.33 -8.18
CA ARG A 20 41.55 -21.23 -7.51
C ARG A 20 41.57 -20.33 -6.28
N ARG A 21 40.89 -19.17 -6.35
CA ARG A 21 40.83 -18.22 -5.23
C ARG A 21 40.14 -18.79 -3.98
N GLU A 22 39.11 -19.60 -4.17
CA GLU A 22 38.39 -20.22 -3.05
C GLU A 22 39.16 -21.42 -2.51
N LEU A 23 39.83 -22.19 -3.39
CA LEU A 23 40.76 -23.24 -3.02
C LEU A 23 41.87 -22.71 -2.09
N ASP A 24 42.53 -21.61 -2.50
CA ASP A 24 43.63 -21.01 -1.74
C ASP A 24 43.16 -20.59 -0.34
N SER A 25 41.97 -19.98 -0.25
CA SER A 25 41.38 -19.55 1.04
C SER A 25 41.03 -20.72 1.97
N VAL A 26 40.57 -21.84 1.41
CA VAL A 26 40.26 -23.05 2.19
C VAL A 26 41.56 -23.68 2.70
N LEU A 27 42.57 -23.81 1.85
CA LEU A 27 43.87 -24.38 2.24
C LEU A 27 44.55 -23.52 3.31
N GLU A 28 44.43 -22.19 3.23
CA GLU A 28 44.98 -21.26 4.22
C GLU A 28 44.29 -21.40 5.58
N TYR A 29 42.97 -21.57 5.62
CA TYR A 29 42.22 -21.83 6.85
C TYR A 29 42.67 -23.13 7.55
N TYR A 30 42.79 -24.23 6.79
CA TYR A 30 43.23 -25.49 7.36
C TYR A 30 44.70 -25.44 7.78
N LYS A 31 45.55 -24.70 7.06
CA LYS A 31 46.95 -24.48 7.44
C LYS A 31 47.04 -23.75 8.78
N GLU A 32 46.28 -22.67 8.98
CA GLU A 32 46.23 -21.93 10.24
C GLU A 32 45.71 -22.82 11.39
N TYR A 33 44.71 -23.66 11.13
CA TYR A 33 44.20 -24.64 12.09
C TYR A 33 45.28 -25.64 12.56
N PHE A 34 46.09 -26.14 11.63
CA PHE A 34 47.20 -27.05 11.95
C PHE A 34 48.34 -26.36 12.68
N GLU A 35 48.63 -25.10 12.34
CA GLU A 35 49.65 -24.30 13.02
C GLU A 35 49.26 -23.98 14.48
N GLU A 36 47.97 -23.75 14.76
CA GLU A 36 47.45 -23.51 16.12
C GLU A 36 47.55 -24.77 17.01
N LYS A 37 47.34 -25.95 16.43
CA LYS A 37 47.32 -27.23 17.17
C LYS A 37 48.71 -27.87 17.33
N GLY A 38 49.72 -27.40 16.60
CA GLY A 38 51.10 -27.86 16.70
C GLY A 38 51.33 -29.27 16.11
N PRO A 39 52.46 -29.94 16.44
CA PRO A 39 52.91 -31.18 15.76
C PRO A 39 51.94 -32.38 15.89
N ASP A 40 51.01 -32.35 16.85
CA ASP A 40 49.96 -33.37 17.01
C ASP A 40 48.63 -33.01 16.30
N GLY A 41 48.57 -31.86 15.64
CA GLY A 41 47.35 -31.32 15.02
C GLY A 41 46.79 -32.17 13.89
N ALA A 42 47.64 -32.94 13.20
CA ALA A 42 47.20 -33.82 12.11
C ALA A 42 46.40 -35.04 12.62
N TRP A 43 46.76 -35.59 13.78
CA TRP A 43 46.02 -36.71 14.39
C TRP A 43 44.67 -36.24 14.94
N GLN A 44 44.64 -35.07 15.57
CA GLN A 44 43.42 -34.47 16.11
C GLN A 44 42.46 -33.99 15.00
N ALA A 45 42.98 -33.53 13.86
CA ALA A 45 42.14 -33.14 12.74
C ALA A 45 41.48 -34.33 12.06
N GLU A 46 42.12 -35.51 11.97
CA GLU A 46 41.41 -36.71 11.49
C GLU A 46 40.25 -37.10 12.42
N GLU A 47 40.43 -36.95 13.73
CA GLU A 47 39.38 -37.27 14.71
C GLU A 47 38.25 -36.22 14.74
N GLU A 48 38.58 -34.94 14.55
CA GLU A 48 37.63 -33.81 14.70
C GLU A 48 37.02 -33.36 13.36
N LEU A 49 37.78 -33.43 12.26
CA LEU A 49 37.40 -32.95 10.92
C LEU A 49 37.18 -34.09 9.91
N GLY A 50 37.72 -35.29 10.17
CA GLY A 50 37.61 -36.47 9.30
C GLY A 50 38.78 -36.63 8.31
N THR A 51 38.71 -37.68 7.49
CA THR A 51 39.72 -37.94 6.43
C THR A 51 39.73 -36.83 5.37
N PRO A 52 40.84 -36.61 4.64
CA PRO A 52 40.94 -35.51 3.67
C PRO A 52 39.88 -35.59 2.55
N ASP A 53 39.44 -36.80 2.18
CA ASP A 53 38.33 -37.02 1.23
C ASP A 53 36.97 -36.60 1.81
N GLU A 54 36.68 -36.94 3.08
CA GLU A 54 35.44 -36.55 3.76
C GLU A 54 35.38 -35.03 3.98
N ALA A 55 36.50 -34.40 4.33
CA ALA A 55 36.63 -32.95 4.42
C ALA A 55 36.36 -32.29 3.06
N ALA A 56 36.97 -32.79 1.97
CA ALA A 56 36.73 -32.30 0.62
C ALA A 56 35.25 -32.43 0.22
N ALA A 57 34.62 -33.58 0.49
CA ALA A 57 33.21 -33.82 0.20
C ALA A 57 32.28 -32.89 1.00
N ARG A 58 32.61 -32.59 2.26
CA ARG A 58 31.88 -31.61 3.08
C ARG A 58 32.03 -30.18 2.56
N ILE A 59 33.24 -29.77 2.21
CA ILE A 59 33.51 -28.44 1.65
C ILE A 59 32.78 -28.26 0.32
N LEU A 60 32.86 -29.26 -0.57
CA LEU A 60 32.14 -29.26 -1.84
C LEU A 60 30.63 -29.33 -1.66
N GLY A 61 30.13 -30.07 -0.67
CA GLY A 61 28.71 -30.13 -0.32
C GLY A 61 28.17 -28.83 0.28
N ALA A 62 28.97 -28.14 1.10
CA ALA A 62 28.65 -26.84 1.67
C ALA A 62 28.70 -25.71 0.61
N THR A 63 29.67 -25.77 -0.30
CA THR A 63 29.77 -24.90 -1.48
C THR A 63 28.69 -25.25 -2.52
N SER A 64 28.18 -26.48 -2.52
CA SER A 64 26.98 -26.91 -3.26
C SER A 64 25.67 -26.42 -2.64
N ARG A 65 25.72 -25.47 -1.67
CA ARG A 65 24.57 -24.58 -1.48
C ARG A 65 24.20 -24.01 -2.86
N PRO A 66 22.92 -24.07 -3.28
CA PRO A 66 22.45 -23.40 -4.49
C PRO A 66 22.50 -21.89 -4.24
N GLY A 67 23.70 -21.35 -4.26
CA GLY A 67 24.09 -20.02 -3.81
C GLY A 67 24.74 -19.20 -4.92
N GLY A 68 24.88 -19.76 -6.12
CA GLY A 68 24.65 -18.96 -7.31
C GLY A 68 23.20 -18.51 -7.24
N ARG A 69 22.94 -17.31 -6.70
CA ARG A 69 21.84 -16.51 -7.23
C ARG A 69 22.20 -16.31 -8.70
N GLU A 70 21.85 -17.29 -9.53
CA GLU A 70 21.35 -16.98 -10.85
C GLU A 70 20.42 -15.82 -10.59
N ARG A 71 20.84 -14.65 -11.08
CA ARG A 71 19.88 -13.63 -11.44
C ARG A 71 18.97 -14.38 -12.38
N ARG A 72 17.91 -15.03 -11.86
CA ARG A 72 16.82 -15.50 -12.67
C ARG A 72 16.48 -14.25 -13.44
N ARG A 73 16.82 -14.24 -14.72
CA ARG A 73 16.36 -13.21 -15.64
C ARG A 73 14.87 -13.44 -15.60
N TRP A 74 14.19 -12.76 -14.67
CA TRP A 74 12.74 -12.80 -14.62
C TRP A 74 12.35 -12.31 -15.99
N SER A 75 11.78 -13.23 -16.78
CA SER A 75 11.17 -12.85 -18.03
C SER A 75 10.25 -11.67 -17.71
N THR A 76 10.23 -10.65 -18.57
CA THR A 76 9.30 -9.52 -18.44
C THR A 76 7.88 -10.02 -18.16
N GLY A 77 7.52 -11.20 -18.67
CA GLY A 77 6.27 -11.90 -18.37
C GLY A 77 6.08 -12.34 -16.91
N GLN A 78 7.12 -12.74 -16.18
CA GLN A 78 7.03 -13.07 -14.75
C GLN A 78 6.94 -11.82 -13.86
N ILE A 79 7.56 -10.70 -14.25
CA ILE A 79 7.39 -9.41 -13.55
C ILE A 79 5.96 -8.89 -13.77
N VAL A 80 5.47 -8.94 -15.01
CA VAL A 80 4.08 -8.57 -15.34
C VAL A 80 3.11 -9.52 -14.63
N ALA A 81 3.36 -10.83 -14.60
CA ALA A 81 2.53 -11.78 -13.87
C ALA A 81 2.52 -11.49 -12.35
N VAL A 82 3.66 -11.12 -11.75
CA VAL A 82 3.70 -10.74 -10.33
C VAL A 82 2.93 -9.43 -10.08
N ILE A 83 2.97 -8.46 -10.98
CA ILE A 83 2.20 -7.19 -10.87
C ILE A 83 0.70 -7.43 -11.05
N VAL A 84 0.31 -8.29 -12.01
CA VAL A 84 -1.09 -8.61 -12.31
C VAL A 84 -1.70 -9.58 -11.30
N LEU A 85 -0.93 -10.53 -10.77
CA LEU A 85 -1.35 -11.48 -9.75
C LEU A 85 -1.10 -10.96 -8.32
N SER A 86 -0.53 -9.75 -8.17
CA SER A 86 -0.35 -9.11 -6.87
C SER A 86 -1.73 -8.76 -6.28
N PRO A 87 -1.96 -9.03 -4.98
CA PRO A 87 -3.20 -8.69 -4.29
C PRO A 87 -3.45 -7.17 -4.20
N ILE A 88 -2.61 -6.32 -4.81
CA ILE A 88 -2.75 -4.85 -4.90
C ILE A 88 -4.01 -4.43 -5.67
N TRP A 89 -4.50 -5.21 -6.62
CA TRP A 89 -5.74 -4.88 -7.33
C TRP A 89 -6.96 -4.86 -6.40
N VAL A 90 -6.97 -5.71 -5.37
CA VAL A 90 -8.08 -5.80 -4.40
C VAL A 90 -8.25 -4.51 -3.59
N PRO A 91 -7.23 -3.97 -2.87
CA PRO A 91 -7.36 -2.72 -2.14
C PRO A 91 -7.55 -1.51 -3.06
N VAL A 92 -6.99 -1.51 -4.28
CA VAL A 92 -7.20 -0.43 -5.25
C VAL A 92 -8.64 -0.39 -5.72
N LEU A 93 -9.20 -1.54 -6.13
CA LEU A 93 -10.59 -1.62 -6.58
C LEU A 93 -11.56 -1.32 -5.44
N LEU A 94 -11.28 -1.84 -4.24
CA LEU A 94 -12.07 -1.57 -3.03
C LEU A 94 -12.02 -0.09 -2.65
N GLY A 95 -10.84 0.54 -2.71
CA GLY A 95 -10.67 1.96 -2.45
C GLY A 95 -11.44 2.83 -3.46
N LEU A 96 -11.37 2.50 -4.75
CA LEU A 96 -12.14 3.19 -5.77
C LEU A 96 -13.65 3.03 -5.57
N ALA A 97 -14.11 1.81 -5.27
CA ALA A 97 -15.51 1.55 -4.98
C ALA A 97 -15.97 2.33 -3.73
N ALA A 98 -15.17 2.35 -2.67
CA ALA A 98 -15.44 3.12 -1.47
C ALA A 98 -15.56 4.62 -1.76
N VAL A 99 -14.68 5.18 -2.60
CA VAL A 99 -14.75 6.60 -3.01
C VAL A 99 -16.07 6.87 -3.76
N VAL A 100 -16.44 6.03 -4.71
CA VAL A 100 -17.70 6.18 -5.48
C VAL A 100 -18.92 6.09 -4.56
N ILE A 101 -18.94 5.11 -3.66
CA ILE A 101 -20.03 4.91 -2.70
C ILE A 101 -20.13 6.11 -1.75
N THR A 102 -19.02 6.56 -1.18
CA THR A 102 -19.00 7.74 -0.29
C THR A 102 -19.49 8.98 -1.02
N LEU A 103 -19.11 9.15 -2.29
CA LEU A 103 -19.61 10.26 -3.12
C LEU A 103 -21.12 10.17 -3.35
N ALA A 104 -21.62 9.00 -3.71
CA ALA A 104 -23.03 8.77 -3.98
C ALA A 104 -23.90 8.96 -2.73
N LEU A 105 -23.47 8.41 -1.59
CA LEU A 105 -24.13 8.58 -0.30
C LEU A 105 -24.07 10.03 0.19
N GLY A 106 -22.95 10.71 -0.01
CA GLY A 106 -22.83 12.14 0.30
C GLY A 106 -23.79 13.00 -0.53
N LEU A 107 -23.96 12.67 -1.82
CA LEU A 107 -24.90 13.35 -2.71
C LEU A 107 -26.36 13.13 -2.27
N LEU A 108 -26.72 11.87 -1.98
CA LEU A 108 -28.04 11.50 -1.49
C LEU A 108 -28.33 12.14 -0.13
N GLY A 109 -27.36 12.13 0.79
CA GLY A 109 -27.49 12.72 2.11
C GLY A 109 -27.67 14.23 2.07
N THR A 110 -26.88 14.94 1.25
CA THR A 110 -27.05 16.38 1.06
C THR A 110 -28.40 16.71 0.42
N ALA A 111 -28.83 15.97 -0.61
CA ALA A 111 -30.16 16.13 -1.19
C ALA A 111 -31.28 15.86 -0.17
N ALA A 112 -31.16 14.85 0.67
CA ALA A 112 -32.13 14.52 1.71
C ALA A 112 -32.19 15.62 2.79
N CYS A 113 -31.05 16.14 3.25
CA CYS A 113 -31.00 17.26 4.20
C CYS A 113 -31.65 18.53 3.63
N ILE A 114 -31.40 18.80 2.36
CA ILE A 114 -31.98 19.93 1.62
C ILE A 114 -33.50 19.77 1.51
N ALA A 115 -33.99 18.58 1.15
CA ALA A 115 -35.43 18.28 1.07
C ALA A 115 -36.11 18.36 2.45
N ALA A 116 -35.52 17.75 3.47
CA ALA A 116 -36.04 17.77 4.84
C ALA A 116 -36.05 19.20 5.42
N GLY A 117 -34.99 19.97 5.18
CA GLY A 117 -34.91 21.39 5.56
C GLY A 117 -35.99 22.22 4.88
N GLY A 118 -36.23 21.99 3.58
CA GLY A 118 -37.32 22.64 2.85
C GLY A 118 -38.70 22.34 3.47
N ILE A 119 -38.99 21.07 3.75
CA ILE A 119 -40.25 20.65 4.40
C ILE A 119 -40.38 21.27 5.79
N ALA A 120 -39.32 21.27 6.59
CA ALA A 120 -39.30 21.87 7.92
C ALA A 120 -39.55 23.38 7.88
N CYS A 121 -38.96 24.09 6.92
CA CYS A 121 -39.21 25.52 6.72
C CYS A 121 -40.66 25.82 6.30
N VAL A 122 -41.26 25.00 5.43
CA VAL A 122 -42.66 25.15 5.01
C VAL A 122 -43.61 24.91 6.18
N LEU A 123 -43.43 23.82 6.93
CA LEU A 123 -44.26 23.50 8.10
C LEU A 123 -44.08 24.53 9.22
N GLY A 124 -42.84 24.94 9.49
CA GLY A 124 -42.52 25.99 10.46
C GLY A 124 -43.13 27.33 10.07
N GLY A 125 -43.07 27.70 8.79
CA GLY A 125 -43.72 28.90 8.27
C GLY A 125 -45.25 28.86 8.43
N LEU A 126 -45.87 27.72 8.11
CA LEU A 126 -47.32 27.54 8.27
C LEU A 126 -47.74 27.63 9.75
N PHE A 127 -46.94 27.05 10.66
CA PHE A 127 -47.17 27.12 12.10
C PHE A 127 -47.06 28.56 12.64
N VAL A 128 -46.06 29.32 12.18
CA VAL A 128 -45.89 30.74 12.55
C VAL A 128 -47.06 31.59 12.03
N VAL A 129 -47.52 31.35 10.80
CA VAL A 129 -48.70 32.04 10.25
C VAL A 129 -49.96 31.71 11.05
N TRP A 130 -50.15 30.44 11.43
CA TRP A 130 -51.26 30.01 12.28
C TRP A 130 -51.24 30.70 13.65
N CYS A 131 -50.10 30.70 14.34
CA CYS A 131 -49.92 31.43 15.61
C CYS A 131 -50.14 32.95 15.45
N GLY A 132 -49.74 33.52 14.30
CA GLY A 132 -49.98 34.92 13.97
C GLY A 132 -51.48 35.23 13.86
N ILE A 133 -52.24 34.44 13.11
CA ILE A 133 -53.69 34.64 12.92
C ILE A 133 -54.44 34.58 14.27
N THR A 134 -54.05 33.66 15.16
CA THR A 134 -54.67 33.58 16.50
C THR A 134 -54.39 34.81 17.38
N GLN A 135 -53.31 35.55 17.12
CA GLN A 135 -52.88 36.72 17.90
C GLN A 135 -53.53 38.04 17.42
N ILE A 136 -54.26 38.02 16.29
CA ILE A 136 -54.86 39.23 15.67
C ILE A 136 -55.86 39.94 16.60
N PHE A 137 -56.43 39.21 17.57
CA PHE A 137 -57.37 39.73 18.57
C PHE A 137 -56.68 40.39 19.77
N TYR A 138 -55.36 40.29 19.93
CA TYR A 138 -54.62 40.86 21.06
C TYR A 138 -53.79 42.10 20.69
N SER A 139 -53.09 42.12 19.56
CA SER A 139 -52.29 43.28 19.14
C SER A 139 -51.81 43.17 17.68
N VAL A 140 -52.04 44.23 16.90
CA VAL A 140 -51.59 44.37 15.49
C VAL A 140 -50.05 44.38 15.32
N PRO A 141 -49.24 44.97 16.23
CA PRO A 141 -47.78 44.96 16.08
C PRO A 141 -47.17 43.56 16.14
N THR A 142 -47.72 42.70 16.99
CA THR A 142 -47.23 41.33 17.22
C THR A 142 -47.48 40.46 15.99
N THR A 143 -48.62 40.61 15.32
CA THR A 143 -48.93 39.90 14.07
C THR A 143 -47.95 40.26 12.95
N LEU A 144 -47.70 41.56 12.74
CA LEU A 144 -46.70 42.03 11.77
C LEU A 144 -45.29 41.47 12.07
N PHE A 145 -44.90 41.42 13.34
CA PHE A 145 -43.59 40.90 13.75
C PHE A 145 -43.44 39.39 13.47
N PHE A 146 -44.45 38.57 13.81
CA PHE A 146 -44.42 37.14 13.56
C PHE A 146 -44.53 36.79 12.07
N THR A 147 -45.35 37.51 11.30
CA THR A 147 -45.42 37.34 9.84
C THR A 147 -44.10 37.69 9.18
N GLY A 148 -43.46 38.81 9.57
CA GLY A 148 -42.14 39.19 9.06
C GLY A 148 -41.05 38.17 9.41
N LEU A 149 -41.05 37.67 10.65
CA LEU A 149 -40.11 36.63 11.09
C LEU A 149 -40.28 35.32 10.30
N GLY A 150 -41.53 34.95 9.97
CA GLY A 150 -41.83 33.80 9.12
C GLY A 150 -41.25 33.93 7.70
N PHE A 151 -41.38 35.11 7.07
CA PHE A 151 -40.78 35.36 5.76
C PHE A 151 -39.25 35.35 5.79
N VAL A 152 -38.63 35.92 6.83
CA VAL A 152 -37.16 35.89 6.99
C VAL A 152 -36.66 34.47 7.20
N ALA A 153 -37.34 33.67 8.03
CA ALA A 153 -37.01 32.26 8.23
C ALA A 153 -37.17 31.43 6.93
N ALA A 154 -38.24 31.69 6.15
CA ALA A 154 -38.44 31.05 4.85
C ALA A 154 -37.36 31.47 3.83
N ALA A 155 -36.98 32.75 3.80
CA ALA A 155 -35.93 33.26 2.92
C ALA A 155 -34.55 32.68 3.27
N LEU A 156 -34.21 32.58 4.57
CA LEU A 156 -32.99 31.92 5.05
C LEU A 156 -32.97 30.43 4.71
N GLY A 157 -34.10 29.74 4.91
CA GLY A 157 -34.26 28.34 4.52
C GLY A 157 -34.04 28.11 3.02
N LEU A 158 -34.63 28.95 2.18
CA LEU A 158 -34.46 28.92 0.73
C LEU A 158 -33.02 29.27 0.30
N LEU A 159 -32.37 30.22 0.98
CA LEU A 159 -30.98 30.58 0.74
C LEU A 159 -30.03 29.41 1.04
N ILE A 160 -30.24 28.72 2.17
CA ILE A 160 -29.47 27.52 2.54
C ILE A 160 -29.76 26.38 1.55
N PHE A 161 -30.99 26.24 1.08
CA PHE A 161 -31.37 25.26 0.06
C PHE A 161 -30.64 25.51 -1.27
N LEU A 162 -30.70 26.74 -1.79
CA LEU A 162 -29.99 27.12 -3.02
C LEU A 162 -28.47 27.04 -2.86
N GLY A 163 -27.94 27.51 -1.73
CA GLY A 163 -26.52 27.44 -1.40
C GLY A 163 -26.02 26.00 -1.32
N GLY A 164 -26.77 25.12 -0.67
CA GLY A 164 -26.49 23.69 -0.59
C GLY A 164 -26.52 23.02 -1.96
N ALA A 165 -27.53 23.31 -2.78
CA ALA A 165 -27.62 22.78 -4.14
C ALA A 165 -26.46 23.28 -5.03
N ALA A 166 -26.11 24.56 -4.95
CA ALA A 166 -24.97 25.13 -5.68
C ALA A 166 -23.64 24.52 -5.25
N LEU A 167 -23.44 24.30 -3.94
CA LEU A 167 -22.24 23.67 -3.41
C LEU A 167 -22.13 22.20 -3.87
N CYS A 168 -23.26 21.48 -3.90
CA CYS A 168 -23.36 20.12 -4.40
C CYS A 168 -22.99 20.04 -5.89
N VAL A 169 -23.49 20.96 -6.71
CA VAL A 169 -23.14 21.05 -8.15
C VAL A 169 -21.67 21.44 -8.35
N LEU A 170 -21.12 22.33 -7.52
CA LEU A 170 -19.71 22.72 -7.55
C LEU A 170 -18.80 21.53 -7.21
N TRP A 171 -19.19 20.76 -6.20
CA TRP A 171 -18.51 19.51 -5.82
C TRP A 171 -18.57 18.46 -6.95
N CYS A 172 -19.73 18.23 -7.55
CA CYS A 172 -19.87 17.32 -8.71
C CYS A 172 -18.99 17.77 -9.88
N LYS A 173 -18.95 19.07 -10.20
CA LYS A 173 -18.07 19.62 -11.24
C LYS A 173 -16.60 19.46 -10.89
N GLY A 174 -16.23 19.67 -9.62
CA GLY A 174 -14.87 19.48 -9.13
C GLY A 174 -14.40 18.04 -9.26
N VAL A 175 -15.23 17.08 -8.83
CA VAL A 175 -14.94 15.64 -8.97
C VAL A 175 -14.87 15.23 -10.44
N ALA A 176 -15.83 15.65 -11.27
CA ALA A 176 -15.80 15.38 -12.71
C ALA A 176 -14.59 16.02 -13.41
N ALA A 177 -14.11 17.17 -12.93
CA ALA A 177 -12.89 17.80 -13.43
C ALA A 177 -11.64 16.98 -13.02
N LEU A 178 -11.58 16.51 -11.76
CA LEU A 178 -10.49 15.70 -11.25
C LEU A 178 -10.39 14.36 -11.98
N VAL A 179 -11.52 13.66 -12.16
CA VAL A 179 -11.59 12.41 -12.94
C VAL A 179 -11.13 12.64 -14.39
N ARG A 180 -11.59 13.72 -15.04
CA ARG A 180 -11.12 14.09 -16.39
C ARG A 180 -9.65 14.50 -16.44
N TRP A 181 -9.07 14.96 -15.33
CA TRP A 181 -7.65 15.32 -15.27
C TRP A 181 -6.79 14.07 -15.14
N ILE A 182 -7.18 13.13 -14.26
CA ILE A 182 -6.52 11.82 -14.12
C ILE A 182 -6.61 11.02 -15.43
N ALA A 183 -7.78 10.99 -16.09
CA ALA A 183 -7.96 10.33 -17.39
C ALA A 183 -7.23 11.03 -18.56
N ARG A 184 -6.78 12.28 -18.38
CA ARG A 184 -5.90 12.99 -19.33
C ARG A 184 -4.42 12.78 -19.00
N GLY A 185 -4.08 12.59 -17.73
CA GLY A 185 -2.73 12.24 -17.27
C GLY A 185 -2.29 10.88 -17.81
N GLY A 186 -3.13 9.84 -17.69
CA GLY A 186 -2.81 8.49 -18.20
C GLY A 186 -2.57 8.44 -19.72
N ARG A 187 -3.33 9.21 -20.52
CA ARG A 187 -3.13 9.28 -21.98
C ARG A 187 -1.84 9.96 -22.42
N ARG A 188 -1.15 10.72 -21.55
CA ARG A 188 0.14 11.33 -21.88
C ARG A 188 1.31 10.38 -21.65
N GLU A 189 1.17 9.43 -20.72
CA GLU A 189 2.19 8.41 -20.48
C GLU A 189 2.14 7.31 -21.56
N GLU A 190 0.95 6.94 -22.03
CA GLU A 190 0.79 6.01 -23.16
C GLU A 190 1.26 6.57 -24.51
N ALA A 191 1.28 7.91 -24.68
CA ALA A 191 1.76 8.55 -25.91
C ALA A 191 3.28 8.85 -25.90
N ALA A 192 3.95 8.65 -24.77
CA ALA A 192 5.38 8.89 -24.60
C ALA A 192 6.22 7.59 -24.48
N ALA A 193 5.56 6.42 -24.47
CA ALA A 193 6.15 5.09 -24.52
C ALA A 193 6.06 4.52 -25.94
#